data_AF-A0A7C1CVU3-F1
#
_entry.id   AF-A0A7C1CVU3-F1
#
_cell.length_a   1.000
_cell.length_b   1.000
_cell.length_c   1.000
_cell.angle_alpha   90.00
_cell.angle_beta   90.00
_cell.angle_gamma   90.00
#
_symmetry.space_group_name_H-M   'P 1'
#
loop_
_entity.id
_entity.type
_entity.pdbx_description
1 polymer ?
#
loop_
_entity_poly.entity_id
_entity_poly.type
_entity_poly.pdbx_seq_one_letter_code
_entity_poly.pdbx_strand_id
1 'polypeptide(L)'
;MDKLYVDSSQAFSTSGNGTLRISSEVLVKASSASFSSGVVDFMNGSRQEFQIANTMSLTGNAVMNGISNGVINCGSLNIQQGHINIAEEGNLEVFASMGFNMGGSSTLNDGGDRNAVRVDYAGTNNLDLTGNIRYTGILNILQANASLGGSGEIDGLVISGGPNVNLHGNFLANVIAVYAPNSTVNMVGSATVRGAIVADRFVAGGNSRVVFESETEELFPPGTIGFGDEEGQEDTEFWSR
;
A
#
# COMPACT_ATOMS: atom_id res chain seq x y z
N MET A 1 -9.91 25.55 -2.28
CA MET A 1 -8.85 26.35 -2.93
C MET A 1 -8.42 25.61 -4.19
N ASP A 2 -7.95 26.30 -5.21
CA ASP A 2 -7.57 25.60 -6.45
C ASP A 2 -6.28 24.81 -6.27
N LYS A 3 -5.25 25.44 -5.70
CA LYS A 3 -3.94 24.82 -5.54
C LYS A 3 -3.42 25.00 -4.11
N LEU A 4 -2.72 24.00 -3.59
CA LEU A 4 -1.98 24.06 -2.32
C LEU A 4 -0.52 23.70 -2.58
N TYR A 5 0.37 24.66 -2.31
CA TYR A 5 1.81 24.45 -2.36
C TYR A 5 2.38 24.69 -0.96
N VAL A 6 3.08 23.69 -0.44
CA VAL A 6 3.83 23.78 0.81
C VAL A 6 5.27 23.41 0.50
N ASP A 7 6.19 24.31 0.79
CA ASP A 7 7.63 24.07 0.72
C ASP A 7 8.24 24.51 2.06
N SER A 8 8.57 23.54 2.89
CA SER A 8 8.98 23.77 4.28
C SER A 8 10.01 22.75 4.73
N SER A 9 10.98 23.18 5.53
CA SER A 9 11.84 22.25 6.28
C SER A 9 11.15 21.73 7.56
N GLN A 10 9.98 22.28 7.90
CA GLN A 10 9.19 21.93 9.08
C GLN A 10 8.02 21.01 8.72
N ALA A 11 7.30 20.54 9.74
CA ALA A 11 6.14 19.70 9.57
C ALA A 11 4.95 20.47 8.98
N PHE A 12 4.20 19.81 8.10
CA PHE A 12 2.87 20.23 7.67
C PHE A 12 1.83 19.42 8.45
N SER A 13 0.75 20.05 8.91
CA SER A 13 -0.31 19.31 9.61
C SER A 13 -1.69 19.90 9.42
N THR A 14 -2.68 19.02 9.34
CA THR A 14 -4.09 19.35 9.52
C THR A 14 -4.60 18.69 10.79
N SER A 15 -5.36 19.43 11.60
CA SER A 15 -5.90 18.91 12.86
C SER A 15 -7.34 19.35 13.08
N GLY A 16 -8.15 18.47 13.67
CA GLY A 16 -9.53 18.74 14.06
C GLY A 16 -10.55 18.35 12.98
N ASN A 17 -11.84 18.39 13.33
CA ASN A 17 -12.93 17.82 12.52
C ASN A 17 -13.36 18.69 11.32
N GLY A 18 -12.42 19.39 10.68
CA GLY A 18 -12.68 20.25 9.52
C GLY A 18 -12.53 19.55 8.17
N THR A 19 -12.80 20.28 7.09
CA THR A 19 -12.52 19.83 5.72
C THR A 19 -11.59 20.82 5.02
N LEU A 20 -10.45 20.33 4.54
CA LEU A 20 -9.59 21.02 3.60
C LEU A 20 -9.95 20.58 2.18
N ARG A 21 -10.45 21.49 1.34
CA ARG A 21 -10.80 21.20 -0.06
C ARG A 21 -9.80 21.81 -1.03
N ILE A 22 -9.23 20.98 -1.89
CA ILE A 22 -8.30 21.39 -2.94
C ILE A 22 -8.81 20.84 -4.28
N SER A 23 -9.03 21.70 -5.28
CA SER A 23 -9.73 21.32 -6.52
C SER A 23 -8.83 21.04 -7.73
N SER A 24 -7.52 21.29 -7.63
CA SER A 24 -6.59 21.05 -8.75
C SER A 24 -5.29 20.39 -8.28
N GLU A 25 -4.34 21.13 -7.73
CA GLU A 25 -3.01 20.59 -7.46
C GLU A 25 -2.63 20.71 -6.00
N VAL A 26 -2.03 19.64 -5.47
CA VAL A 26 -1.37 19.63 -4.17
C VAL A 26 0.07 19.22 -4.36
N LEU A 27 0.98 20.01 -3.82
CA LEU A 27 2.38 19.64 -3.65
C LEU A 27 2.81 20.03 -2.24
N VAL A 28 3.20 19.04 -1.46
CA VAL A 28 3.70 19.23 -0.09
C VAL A 28 5.11 18.68 0.01
N LYS A 29 6.07 19.58 0.22
CA LYS A 29 7.44 19.27 0.61
C LYS A 29 7.63 19.67 2.06
N ALA A 30 7.88 18.69 2.92
CA ALA A 30 7.94 18.89 4.36
C ALA A 30 8.88 17.87 5.02
N SER A 31 9.35 18.19 6.24
CA SER A 31 10.07 17.18 7.02
C SER A 31 9.16 16.05 7.51
N SER A 32 7.91 16.37 7.84
CA SER A 32 6.86 15.41 8.20
C SER A 32 5.50 15.95 7.76
N ALA A 33 4.52 15.07 7.55
CA ALA A 33 3.13 15.46 7.32
C ALA A 33 2.21 14.71 8.29
N SER A 34 1.30 15.40 8.96
CA SER A 34 0.35 14.78 9.90
C SER A 34 -1.08 15.22 9.63
N PHE A 35 -1.95 14.27 9.37
CA PHE A 35 -3.38 14.47 9.22
C PHE A 35 -4.07 13.81 10.41
N SER A 36 -4.65 14.64 11.29
CA SER A 36 -5.26 14.18 12.54
C SER A 36 -6.71 14.62 12.62
N SER A 37 -7.62 13.66 12.41
CA SER A 37 -9.06 13.92 12.31
C SER A 37 -9.44 14.88 11.17
N GLY A 38 -10.70 14.83 10.74
CA GLY A 38 -11.19 15.63 9.62
C GLY A 38 -10.87 15.05 8.24
N VAL A 39 -11.09 15.87 7.21
CA VAL A 39 -11.06 15.44 5.81
C VAL A 39 -10.14 16.34 5.00
N VAL A 40 -9.25 15.75 4.21
CA VAL A 40 -8.60 16.40 3.07
C VAL A 40 -9.25 15.83 1.82
N ASP A 41 -9.98 16.67 1.11
CA ASP A 41 -10.73 16.31 -0.10
C ASP A 41 -10.05 16.96 -1.31
N PHE A 42 -9.43 16.13 -2.14
CA PHE A 42 -8.70 16.56 -3.33
C PHE A 42 -9.61 16.74 -4.55
N MET A 43 -10.90 16.43 -4.44
CA MET A 43 -11.91 16.67 -5.48
C MET A 43 -11.48 16.17 -6.87
N ASN A 44 -10.71 15.08 -6.92
CA ASN A 44 -10.15 14.48 -8.13
C ASN A 44 -9.25 15.43 -8.93
N GLY A 45 -8.61 16.39 -8.25
CA GLY A 45 -7.70 17.37 -8.87
C GLY A 45 -6.54 16.71 -9.62
N SER A 46 -5.97 17.40 -10.60
CA SER A 46 -5.01 16.81 -11.54
C SER A 46 -3.70 16.24 -10.97
N ARG A 47 -3.33 16.56 -9.72
CA ARG A 47 -2.10 16.05 -9.06
C ARG A 47 -2.15 16.17 -7.54
N GLN A 48 -1.76 15.10 -6.83
CA GLN A 48 -1.54 15.10 -5.39
C GLN A 48 -0.16 14.55 -5.07
N GLU A 49 0.79 15.40 -4.71
CA GLU A 49 2.16 14.98 -4.46
C GLU A 49 2.64 15.35 -3.06
N PHE A 50 3.22 14.36 -2.38
CA PHE A 50 3.80 14.49 -1.06
C PHE A 50 5.26 14.02 -1.11
N GLN A 51 6.19 14.93 -0.82
CA GLN A 51 7.62 14.66 -0.66
C GLN A 51 7.98 14.88 0.82
N ILE A 52 7.95 13.81 1.60
CA ILE A 52 8.00 13.86 3.06
C ILE A 52 9.27 13.20 3.56
N ALA A 53 10.23 13.99 4.07
CA ALA A 53 11.55 13.45 4.43
C ALA A 53 11.48 12.33 5.49
N ASN A 54 10.64 12.51 6.50
CA ASN A 54 10.44 11.54 7.58
C ASN A 54 9.07 10.87 7.42
N THR A 55 8.14 11.18 8.32
CA THR A 55 6.88 10.43 8.43
C THR A 55 5.71 11.23 7.87
N MET A 56 4.91 10.56 7.05
CA MET A 56 3.53 10.94 6.76
C MET A 56 2.60 10.10 7.64
N SER A 57 1.76 10.74 8.46
CA SER A 57 0.89 10.04 9.40
C SER A 57 -0.58 10.42 9.28
N LEU A 58 -1.45 9.42 9.34
CA LEU A 58 -2.90 9.58 9.46
C LEU A 58 -3.38 9.01 10.80
N THR A 59 -4.04 9.86 11.59
CA THR A 59 -4.52 9.53 12.94
C THR A 59 -5.93 10.09 13.18
N GLY A 60 -6.59 9.60 14.22
CA GLY A 60 -7.87 10.16 14.68
C GLY A 60 -9.00 10.10 13.67
N ASN A 61 -9.03 9.06 12.83
CA ASN A 61 -9.95 8.87 11.71
C ASN A 61 -9.85 9.97 10.63
N ALA A 62 -8.64 10.49 10.39
CA ALA A 62 -8.40 11.39 9.27
C ALA A 62 -8.76 10.71 7.95
N VAL A 63 -9.35 11.46 7.01
CA VAL A 63 -9.72 10.98 5.68
C VAL A 63 -8.98 11.79 4.62
N MET A 64 -8.27 11.10 3.73
CA MET A 64 -7.77 11.66 2.47
C MET A 64 -8.64 11.09 1.34
N ASN A 65 -9.37 11.95 0.62
CA ASN A 65 -10.38 11.55 -0.34
C ASN A 65 -10.15 12.15 -1.73
N GLY A 66 -10.55 11.42 -2.77
CA GLY A 66 -10.55 11.92 -4.14
C GLY A 66 -9.15 12.06 -4.74
N ILE A 67 -8.22 11.18 -4.35
CA ILE A 67 -6.89 11.11 -4.98
C ILE A 67 -7.07 10.55 -6.39
N SER A 68 -6.76 11.32 -7.43
CA SER A 68 -6.86 10.87 -8.82
C SER A 68 -5.51 10.66 -9.49
N ASN A 69 -4.47 11.40 -9.08
CA ASN A 69 -3.10 11.20 -9.55
C ASN A 69 -2.13 11.49 -8.41
N GLY A 70 -1.95 10.48 -7.57
CA GLY A 70 -1.24 10.56 -6.29
C GLY A 70 0.18 10.03 -6.35
N VAL A 71 1.11 10.77 -5.75
CA VAL A 71 2.46 10.29 -5.42
C VAL A 71 2.78 10.64 -3.97
N ILE A 72 3.11 9.63 -3.16
CA ILE A 72 3.63 9.80 -1.81
C ILE A 72 5.05 9.24 -1.76
N ASN A 73 6.04 10.11 -1.78
CA ASN A 73 7.42 9.74 -1.51
C ASN A 73 7.76 10.12 -0.07
N CYS A 74 8.00 9.13 0.78
CA CYS A 74 8.25 9.35 2.19
C CYS A 74 9.32 8.47 2.81
N GLY A 75 9.84 8.93 3.94
CA GLY A 75 10.57 8.09 4.87
C GLY A 75 9.67 6.96 5.37
N SER A 76 8.61 7.30 6.09
CA SER A 76 7.64 6.34 6.60
C SER A 76 6.21 6.76 6.34
N LEU A 77 5.37 5.84 5.87
CA LEU A 77 3.92 6.01 5.83
C LEU A 77 3.30 5.29 7.03
N ASN A 78 2.56 6.02 7.87
CA ASN A 78 1.96 5.51 9.10
C ASN A 78 0.46 5.83 9.19
N ILE A 79 -0.39 4.89 8.83
CA ILE A 79 -1.84 5.01 8.88
C ILE A 79 -2.35 4.38 10.19
N GLN A 80 -2.13 5.05 11.32
CA GLN A 80 -2.49 4.49 12.63
C GLN A 80 -3.99 4.38 12.85
N GLN A 81 -4.75 5.34 12.33
CA GLN A 81 -6.22 5.35 12.36
C GLN A 81 -6.72 6.40 11.37
N GLY A 82 -7.02 5.99 10.14
CA GLY A 82 -7.46 6.89 9.07
C GLY A 82 -7.75 6.13 7.77
N HIS A 83 -8.21 6.88 6.77
CA HIS A 83 -8.73 6.35 5.52
C HIS A 83 -8.14 7.11 4.34
N ILE A 84 -7.55 6.39 3.39
CA ILE A 84 -7.10 6.95 2.11
C ILE A 84 -7.98 6.34 1.01
N ASN A 85 -8.70 7.17 0.29
CA ASN A 85 -9.64 6.76 -0.76
C ASN A 85 -9.20 7.33 -2.11
N ILE A 86 -9.10 6.45 -3.09
CA ILE A 86 -8.76 6.80 -4.47
C ILE A 86 -10.05 7.17 -5.22
N ALA A 87 -9.96 8.14 -6.12
CA ALA A 87 -11.04 8.49 -7.02
C ALA A 87 -11.32 7.33 -7.99
N GLU A 88 -12.50 7.33 -8.59
CA GLU A 88 -12.78 6.47 -9.75
C GLU A 88 -11.74 6.76 -10.85
N GLU A 89 -11.14 5.70 -11.41
CA GLU A 89 -10.01 5.76 -12.37
C GLU A 89 -8.76 6.48 -11.85
N GLY A 90 -8.70 6.78 -10.55
CA GLY A 90 -7.53 7.40 -9.93
C GLY A 90 -6.40 6.41 -9.69
N ASN A 91 -5.19 6.94 -9.53
CA ASN A 91 -4.02 6.14 -9.15
C ASN A 91 -3.25 6.78 -7.99
N LEU A 92 -2.57 5.95 -7.21
CA LEU A 92 -1.66 6.35 -6.14
C LEU A 92 -0.42 5.46 -6.10
N GLU A 93 0.73 6.07 -6.25
CA GLU A 93 2.04 5.45 -6.02
C GLU A 93 2.60 5.90 -4.68
N VAL A 94 3.05 4.95 -3.86
CA VAL A 94 3.68 5.20 -2.56
C VAL A 94 5.07 4.59 -2.55
N PHE A 95 6.07 5.41 -2.25
CA PHE A 95 7.44 4.99 -1.99
C PHE A 95 7.75 5.25 -0.51
N ALA A 96 7.91 4.19 0.28
CA ALA A 96 8.23 4.25 1.70
C ALA A 96 9.61 3.64 1.97
N SER A 97 10.59 4.50 2.25
CA SER A 97 12.01 4.11 2.32
C SER A 97 12.44 3.50 3.67
N MET A 98 11.72 3.79 4.75
CA MET A 98 12.07 3.39 6.12
C MET A 98 10.99 2.56 6.81
N GLY A 99 9.70 2.89 6.62
CA GLY A 99 8.62 2.20 7.31
C GLY A 99 7.26 2.30 6.62
N PHE A 100 6.47 1.24 6.67
CA PHE A 100 5.06 1.25 6.30
C PHE A 100 4.25 0.58 7.41
N ASN A 101 3.25 1.29 7.95
CA ASN A 101 2.44 0.80 9.06
C ASN A 101 0.97 1.15 8.85
N MET A 102 0.09 0.22 9.20
CA MET A 102 -1.37 0.41 9.25
C MET A 102 -1.90 -0.13 10.58
N GLY A 103 -2.90 0.52 11.16
CA GLY A 103 -3.47 0.13 12.44
C GLY A 103 -4.85 0.73 12.68
N GLY A 104 -5.42 0.51 13.86
CA GLY A 104 -6.63 1.23 14.31
C GLY A 104 -7.84 1.14 13.37
N SER A 105 -7.99 0.02 12.68
CA SER A 105 -9.01 -0.19 11.63
C SER A 105 -8.91 0.78 10.44
N SER A 106 -7.69 1.22 10.12
CA SER A 106 -7.41 2.07 8.97
C SER A 106 -7.70 1.38 7.64
N THR A 107 -8.01 2.19 6.63
CA THR A 107 -8.17 1.72 5.25
C THR A 107 -7.24 2.45 4.29
N LEU A 108 -6.76 1.71 3.29
CA LEU A 108 -6.11 2.24 2.10
C LEU A 108 -6.79 1.60 0.89
N ASN A 109 -7.59 2.40 0.20
CA ASN A 109 -8.34 2.02 -1.00
C ASN A 109 -9.32 0.86 -0.79
N ASP A 110 -9.88 0.70 0.41
CA ASP A 110 -10.80 -0.40 0.73
C ASP A 110 -11.97 -0.50 -0.25
N GLY A 111 -12.06 -1.64 -0.96
CA GLY A 111 -13.06 -1.92 -1.98
C GLY A 111 -12.86 -1.21 -3.32
N GLY A 112 -11.74 -0.52 -3.53
CA GLY A 112 -11.38 0.12 -4.79
C GLY A 112 -10.73 -0.83 -5.81
N ASP A 113 -10.21 -0.27 -6.91
CA ASP A 113 -9.46 -1.05 -7.90
C ASP A 113 -8.08 -1.46 -7.34
N ARG A 114 -7.73 -2.73 -7.50
CA ARG A 114 -6.46 -3.33 -7.06
C ARG A 114 -5.24 -2.77 -7.77
N ASN A 115 -5.41 -2.26 -8.98
CA ASN A 115 -4.33 -1.65 -9.76
C ASN A 115 -4.19 -0.13 -9.48
N ALA A 116 -5.14 0.47 -8.76
CA ALA A 116 -5.12 1.89 -8.47
C ALA A 116 -4.11 2.29 -7.40
N VAL A 117 -3.64 1.35 -6.57
CA VAL A 117 -2.64 1.63 -5.53
C VAL A 117 -1.45 0.70 -5.66
N ARG A 118 -0.24 1.28 -5.68
CA ARG A 118 1.00 0.55 -5.50
C ARG A 118 1.80 1.12 -4.33
N VAL A 119 2.22 0.26 -3.41
CA VAL A 119 3.12 0.61 -2.31
C VAL A 119 4.44 -0.13 -2.47
N ASP A 120 5.51 0.61 -2.71
CA ASP A 120 6.89 0.11 -2.69
C ASP A 120 7.51 0.42 -1.31
N TYR A 121 7.71 -0.63 -0.52
CA TYR A 121 8.35 -0.56 0.79
C TYR A 121 9.80 -1.05 0.71
N ALA A 122 10.75 -0.13 0.87
CA ALA A 122 12.19 -0.39 0.78
C ALA A 122 12.88 -0.58 2.14
N GLY A 123 12.16 -0.37 3.24
CA GLY A 123 12.74 -0.50 4.58
C GLY A 123 13.20 -1.93 4.89
N THR A 124 14.11 -2.04 5.86
CA THR A 124 14.64 -3.33 6.35
C THR A 124 13.89 -3.88 7.55
N ASN A 125 13.11 -3.03 8.22
CA ASN A 125 12.33 -3.43 9.39
C ASN A 125 11.21 -4.37 8.96
N ASN A 126 10.89 -5.35 9.82
CA ASN A 126 9.77 -6.26 9.57
C ASN A 126 8.50 -5.44 9.29
N LEU A 127 7.82 -5.79 8.21
CA LEU A 127 6.52 -5.22 7.87
C LEU A 127 5.42 -6.02 8.56
N ASP A 128 4.78 -5.43 9.55
CA ASP A 128 3.70 -6.06 10.31
C ASP A 128 2.35 -5.39 9.99
N LEU A 129 1.67 -5.87 8.94
CA LEU A 129 0.31 -5.46 8.60
C LEU A 129 -0.67 -6.42 9.28
N THR A 130 -0.93 -6.14 10.55
CA THR A 130 -1.78 -6.97 11.41
C THR A 130 -2.95 -6.18 12.00
N GLY A 131 -3.91 -6.89 12.61
CA GLY A 131 -5.12 -6.30 13.17
C GLY A 131 -6.27 -6.27 12.16
N ASN A 132 -7.13 -5.27 12.25
CA ASN A 132 -8.34 -5.13 11.43
C ASN A 132 -8.19 -4.06 10.33
N ILE A 133 -7.10 -4.10 9.58
CA ILE A 133 -6.83 -3.12 8.50
C ILE A 133 -7.47 -3.57 7.19
N ARG A 134 -7.74 -2.63 6.28
CA ARG A 134 -8.16 -2.92 4.91
C ARG A 134 -7.22 -2.26 3.91
N TYR A 135 -6.65 -3.05 3.02
CA TYR A 135 -5.75 -2.58 1.97
C TYR A 135 -6.17 -3.20 0.65
N THR A 136 -6.40 -2.39 -0.38
CA THR A 136 -6.64 -2.88 -1.74
C THR A 136 -5.60 -2.29 -2.68
N GLY A 137 -4.74 -3.13 -3.26
CA GLY A 137 -3.60 -2.65 -4.03
C GLY A 137 -2.51 -3.69 -4.30
N ILE A 138 -1.42 -3.22 -4.91
CA ILE A 138 -0.15 -3.94 -5.08
C ILE A 138 0.82 -3.53 -3.98
N LEU A 139 1.17 -4.48 -3.10
CA LEU A 139 2.16 -4.29 -2.06
C LEU A 139 3.48 -4.94 -2.47
N ASN A 140 4.49 -4.13 -2.77
CA ASN A 140 5.83 -4.58 -3.11
C ASN A 140 6.80 -4.33 -1.93
N ILE A 141 7.34 -5.42 -1.39
CA ILE A 141 8.23 -5.43 -0.24
C ILE A 141 9.62 -5.81 -0.74
N LEU A 142 10.53 -4.85 -0.81
CA LEU A 142 11.81 -5.08 -1.49
C LEU A 142 12.71 -6.09 -0.75
N GLN A 143 12.75 -6.04 0.58
CA GLN A 143 13.75 -6.82 1.35
C GLN A 143 13.34 -7.20 2.78
N ALA A 144 12.30 -6.58 3.35
CA ALA A 144 11.88 -6.88 4.72
C ALA A 144 11.17 -8.23 4.84
N ASN A 145 11.26 -8.86 6.02
CA ASN A 145 10.29 -9.90 6.36
C ASN A 145 8.89 -9.29 6.44
N ALA A 146 7.88 -10.06 6.04
CA ALA A 146 6.49 -9.64 6.11
C ALA A 146 5.69 -10.53 7.07
N SER A 147 4.86 -9.92 7.91
CA SER A 147 3.79 -10.56 8.66
C SER A 147 2.47 -9.91 8.29
N LEU A 148 1.66 -10.65 7.54
CA LEU A 148 0.37 -10.19 7.02
C LEU A 148 -0.72 -11.05 7.67
N GLY A 149 -1.61 -10.43 8.44
CA GLY A 149 -2.61 -11.22 9.13
C GLY A 149 -3.51 -10.48 10.12
N GLY A 150 -4.05 -11.22 11.09
CA GLY A 150 -5.04 -10.71 12.04
C GLY A 150 -6.47 -10.97 11.58
N SER A 151 -7.32 -9.94 11.60
CA SER A 151 -8.74 -10.00 11.19
C SER A 151 -9.08 -9.06 10.03
N GLY A 152 -8.07 -8.39 9.46
CA GLY A 152 -8.20 -7.48 8.35
C GLY A 152 -8.31 -8.19 7.00
N GLU A 153 -8.09 -7.40 5.95
CA GLU A 153 -8.09 -7.83 4.55
C GLU A 153 -7.03 -7.06 3.75
N ILE A 154 -6.31 -7.80 2.91
CA ILE A 154 -5.40 -7.31 1.87
C ILE A 154 -5.98 -7.93 0.61
N ASP A 155 -6.52 -7.07 -0.24
CA ASP A 155 -7.12 -7.44 -1.53
C ASP A 155 -6.18 -7.00 -2.67
N GLY A 156 -5.59 -7.95 -3.37
CA GLY A 156 -4.63 -7.67 -4.45
C GLY A 156 -3.38 -8.55 -4.42
N LEU A 157 -2.28 -7.98 -4.91
CA LEU A 157 -1.01 -8.67 -5.15
C LEU A 157 0.05 -8.28 -4.10
N VAL A 158 0.69 -9.30 -3.51
CA VAL A 158 1.86 -9.12 -2.65
C VAL A 158 3.10 -9.60 -3.39
N ILE A 159 4.05 -8.70 -3.62
CA ILE A 159 5.39 -9.01 -4.14
C ILE A 159 6.38 -8.89 -3.00
N SER A 160 7.25 -9.89 -2.82
CA SER A 160 8.29 -9.82 -1.78
C SER A 160 9.65 -10.33 -2.25
N GLY A 161 10.67 -9.51 -2.03
CA GLY A 161 12.09 -9.89 -2.07
C GLY A 161 12.66 -10.23 -0.69
N GLY A 162 11.87 -10.15 0.37
CA GLY A 162 12.30 -10.48 1.72
C GLY A 162 12.44 -11.98 1.98
N PRO A 163 13.16 -12.42 3.01
CA PRO A 163 13.44 -13.84 3.19
C PRO A 163 12.22 -14.64 3.70
N ASN A 164 11.27 -14.00 4.38
CA ASN A 164 10.08 -14.66 4.91
C ASN A 164 8.81 -13.82 4.70
N VAL A 165 7.74 -14.49 4.26
CA VAL A 165 6.38 -13.95 4.22
C VAL A 165 5.49 -14.84 5.09
N ASN A 166 4.92 -14.28 6.16
CA ASN A 166 4.07 -15.00 7.10
C ASN A 166 2.63 -14.55 6.95
N LEU A 167 1.75 -15.46 6.56
CA LEU A 167 0.31 -15.26 6.42
C LEU A 167 -0.41 -15.95 7.58
N HIS A 168 -1.17 -15.21 8.38
CA HIS A 168 -1.80 -15.74 9.59
C HIS A 168 -3.13 -15.08 9.98
N GLY A 169 -3.84 -15.70 10.94
CA GLY A 169 -5.10 -15.20 11.49
C GLY A 169 -6.35 -15.73 10.78
N ASN A 170 -7.51 -15.15 11.11
CA ASN A 170 -8.75 -15.30 10.32
C ASN A 170 -8.90 -14.08 9.41
N PHE A 171 -7.78 -13.73 8.82
CA PHE A 171 -7.72 -12.70 7.82
C PHE A 171 -8.51 -13.26 6.65
N LEU A 172 -9.59 -12.57 6.27
CA LEU A 172 -10.16 -12.77 4.95
C LEU A 172 -9.13 -12.18 3.99
N ALA A 173 -8.00 -12.87 3.84
CA ALA A 173 -7.07 -12.61 2.77
C ALA A 173 -7.81 -13.07 1.54
N ASN A 174 -8.51 -12.13 0.94
CA ASN A 174 -8.55 -12.06 -0.49
C ASN A 174 -7.16 -11.57 -0.97
N VAL A 175 -6.06 -12.10 -0.41
CA VAL A 175 -4.75 -11.97 -1.02
C VAL A 175 -4.87 -12.85 -2.23
N ILE A 176 -5.06 -12.22 -3.38
CA ILE A 176 -5.30 -12.95 -4.61
C ILE A 176 -4.00 -13.62 -5.04
N ALA A 177 -2.87 -13.00 -4.72
CA ALA A 177 -1.59 -13.42 -5.23
C ALA A 177 -0.45 -13.12 -4.25
N VAL A 178 0.46 -14.08 -4.09
CA VAL A 178 1.76 -13.86 -3.45
C VAL A 178 2.86 -14.27 -4.41
N TYR A 179 3.68 -13.30 -4.82
CA TYR A 179 4.88 -13.51 -5.62
C TYR A 179 6.13 -13.26 -4.79
N ALA A 180 6.77 -14.33 -4.32
CA ALA A 180 7.91 -14.29 -3.41
C ALA A 180 8.93 -15.40 -3.75
N PRO A 181 9.46 -15.43 -4.99
CA PRO A 181 10.17 -16.59 -5.56
C PRO A 181 11.44 -17.00 -4.81
N ASN A 182 12.00 -16.11 -3.98
CA ASN A 182 13.20 -16.34 -3.18
C ASN A 182 12.91 -16.43 -1.67
N SER A 183 11.63 -16.53 -1.28
CA SER A 183 11.19 -16.44 0.10
C SER A 183 10.61 -17.75 0.61
N THR A 184 10.68 -17.95 1.93
CA THR A 184 9.79 -18.91 2.60
C THR A 184 8.45 -18.25 2.88
N VAL A 185 7.39 -18.78 2.29
CA VAL A 185 6.00 -18.39 2.57
C VAL A 185 5.41 -19.35 3.60
N ASN A 186 5.14 -18.86 4.80
CA ASN A 186 4.50 -19.62 5.88
C ASN A 186 3.03 -19.21 6.01
N MET A 187 2.13 -20.17 5.90
CA MET A 187 0.68 -19.96 6.04
C MET A 187 0.15 -20.78 7.22
N VAL A 188 -0.33 -20.10 8.27
CA VAL A 188 -0.75 -20.74 9.52
C VAL A 188 -2.11 -20.24 10.01
N GLY A 189 -2.72 -20.96 10.96
CA GLY A 189 -4.01 -20.59 11.54
C GLY A 189 -5.16 -20.87 10.57
N SER A 190 -5.93 -19.83 10.22
CA SER A 190 -7.07 -19.92 9.28
C SER A 190 -6.86 -19.04 8.04
N ALA A 191 -5.61 -18.68 7.74
CA ALA A 191 -5.28 -17.85 6.59
C ALA A 191 -5.77 -18.49 5.28
N THR A 192 -6.38 -17.68 4.43
CA THR A 192 -6.82 -18.09 3.09
C THR A 192 -6.08 -17.25 2.06
N VAL A 193 -5.65 -17.84 0.95
CA VAL A 193 -5.16 -17.13 -0.24
C VAL A 193 -6.05 -17.53 -1.40
N ARG A 194 -6.49 -16.55 -2.20
CA ARG A 194 -7.43 -16.73 -3.32
C ARG A 194 -6.73 -16.50 -4.65
N GLY A 195 -5.82 -17.39 -5.00
CA GLY A 195 -5.13 -17.42 -6.28
C GLY A 195 -3.78 -18.12 -6.13
N ALA A 196 -2.71 -17.56 -6.70
CA ALA A 196 -1.42 -18.26 -6.77
C ALA A 196 -0.42 -17.79 -5.70
N ILE A 197 0.40 -18.74 -5.25
CA ILE A 197 1.58 -18.50 -4.42
C ILE A 197 2.80 -18.99 -5.20
N VAL A 198 3.72 -18.09 -5.49
CA VAL A 198 5.03 -18.40 -6.08
C VAL A 198 6.08 -18.17 -5.00
N ALA A 199 6.77 -19.23 -4.57
CA ALA A 199 7.73 -19.19 -3.47
C ALA A 199 8.89 -20.17 -3.67
N ASP A 200 10.04 -19.90 -3.05
CA ASP A 200 11.14 -20.88 -2.92
C ASP A 200 10.68 -22.07 -2.06
N ARG A 201 10.01 -21.75 -0.94
CA ARG A 201 9.45 -22.73 -0.03
C ARG A 201 8.08 -22.29 0.45
N PHE A 202 7.08 -23.15 0.28
CA PHE A 202 5.75 -22.97 0.85
C PHE A 202 5.52 -23.94 2.01
N VAL A 203 5.10 -23.43 3.17
CA VAL A 203 4.75 -24.21 4.36
C VAL A 203 3.36 -23.82 4.81
N ALA A 204 2.44 -24.77 4.83
CA ALA A 204 1.06 -24.56 5.27
C ALA A 204 0.72 -25.45 6.47
N GLY A 205 -0.02 -24.92 7.44
CA GLY A 205 -0.48 -25.66 8.62
C GLY A 205 -1.74 -25.07 9.25
N GLY A 206 -2.43 -25.87 10.08
CA GLY A 206 -3.71 -25.50 10.67
C GLY A 206 -4.87 -25.68 9.68
N ASN A 207 -5.79 -24.71 9.64
CA ASN A 207 -6.96 -24.68 8.75
C ASN A 207 -6.73 -23.77 7.52
N SER A 208 -5.48 -23.57 7.14
CA SER A 208 -5.07 -22.71 6.05
C SER A 208 -5.57 -23.20 4.68
N ARG A 209 -6.00 -22.32 3.77
CA ARG A 209 -6.52 -22.68 2.43
C ARG A 209 -5.88 -21.87 1.31
N VAL A 210 -5.52 -22.53 0.22
CA VAL A 210 -5.25 -21.88 -1.08
C VAL A 210 -6.41 -22.24 -2.00
N VAL A 211 -7.11 -21.23 -2.52
CA VAL A 211 -8.29 -21.38 -3.36
C VAL A 211 -7.97 -20.80 -4.72
N PHE A 212 -8.21 -21.59 -5.77
CA PHE A 212 -8.07 -21.10 -7.14
C PHE A 212 -9.16 -20.07 -7.46
N GLU A 213 -8.76 -18.93 -8.04
CA GLU A 213 -9.66 -17.94 -8.64
C GLU A 213 -9.26 -17.66 -10.08
N SER A 214 -10.23 -17.61 -11.00
CA SER A 214 -9.98 -17.39 -12.42
C SER A 214 -9.41 -15.99 -12.74
N GLU A 215 -9.69 -14.98 -11.90
CA GLU A 215 -9.15 -13.62 -12.03
C GLU A 215 -7.65 -13.54 -11.72
N THR A 216 -7.02 -14.64 -11.26
CA THR A 216 -5.58 -14.69 -10.98
C THR A 216 -4.73 -14.38 -12.23
N GLU A 217 -5.18 -14.75 -13.42
CA GLU A 217 -4.44 -14.46 -14.68
C GLU A 217 -4.38 -12.96 -14.99
N GLU A 218 -5.39 -12.18 -14.60
CA GLU A 218 -5.42 -10.72 -14.78
C GLU A 218 -4.56 -9.97 -13.74
N LEU A 219 -4.23 -10.63 -12.61
CA LEU A 219 -3.45 -10.07 -11.51
C LEU A 219 -1.98 -10.54 -11.48
N PHE A 220 -1.65 -11.55 -12.28
CA PHE A 220 -0.29 -11.95 -12.63
C PHE A 220 0.08 -11.67 -14.10
N PRO A 221 -0.21 -10.48 -14.69
CA PRO A 221 0.31 -10.18 -16.00
C PRO A 221 1.84 -10.01 -15.87
N PRO A 222 2.63 -10.50 -16.83
CA PRO A 222 4.09 -10.39 -16.81
C PRO A 222 4.57 -8.96 -16.48
N GLY A 223 3.95 -7.94 -17.12
CA GLY A 223 4.26 -6.53 -16.87
C GLY A 223 4.13 -6.06 -15.41
N THR A 224 3.19 -6.59 -14.63
CA THR A 224 2.96 -6.18 -13.22
C THR A 224 4.00 -6.76 -12.25
N ILE A 225 4.60 -7.90 -12.60
CA ILE A 225 5.67 -8.56 -11.82
C ILE A 225 7.07 -8.28 -12.38
N GLY A 226 7.19 -7.41 -13.39
CA GLY A 226 8.47 -7.03 -13.99
C GLY A 226 9.08 -8.07 -14.94
N PHE A 227 8.30 -9.05 -15.39
CA PHE A 227 8.68 -9.92 -16.50
C PHE A 227 8.08 -9.29 -17.76
N GLY A 228 8.90 -8.61 -18.57
CA GLY A 228 8.41 -7.66 -19.58
C GLY A 228 7.29 -8.14 -20.51
N ASP A 229 6.55 -7.17 -21.03
CA ASP A 229 5.84 -7.33 -22.29
C ASP A 229 6.80 -6.90 -23.41
N GLU A 230 7.17 -7.82 -24.31
CA GLU A 230 7.71 -7.51 -25.64
C GLU A 230 6.71 -6.56 -26.35
N GLU A 231 7.02 -5.46 -27.04
CA GLU A 231 8.21 -4.92 -27.70
C GLU A 231 8.20 -3.38 -27.56
N GLY A 232 9.32 -2.77 -27.16
CA GLY A 232 9.67 -1.40 -27.60
C GLY A 232 9.55 -0.23 -26.61
N GLN A 233 9.62 -0.44 -25.30
CA GLN A 233 9.96 0.66 -24.37
C GLN A 233 11.18 0.28 -23.54
N GLU A 234 12.12 1.22 -23.43
CA GLU A 234 13.41 1.03 -22.77
C GLU A 234 13.25 0.48 -21.36
N ASP A 235 13.93 -0.63 -21.09
CA ASP A 235 14.14 -1.19 -19.77
C ASP A 235 14.55 -0.08 -18.81
N THR A 236 13.64 0.30 -17.91
CA THR A 236 14.06 1.05 -16.73
C THR A 236 14.66 0.02 -15.79
N GLU A 237 15.96 -0.24 -15.97
CA GLU A 237 16.78 -1.04 -15.05
C GLU A 237 16.55 -0.55 -13.62
N PHE A 238 15.72 -1.27 -12.86
CA PHE A 238 15.58 -1.09 -11.42
C PHE A 238 16.40 -2.16 -10.68
N TRP A 239 17.72 -2.12 -10.91
CA TRP A 239 18.68 -2.69 -9.98
C TRP A 239 19.80 -1.68 -9.75
N SER A 240 20.03 -1.36 -8.46
CA SER A 240 21.13 -0.56 -7.89
C SER A 240 20.99 0.97 -7.87
N ARG A 241 20.53 1.50 -6.73
CA ARG A 241 21.28 2.47 -5.91
C ARG A 241 20.67 2.67 -4.53
#